data_AF-A0A2M7B5P5-F1
#
_entry.id   AF-A0A2M7B5P5-F1
#
_cell.length_a   1.000
_cell.length_b   1.000
_cell.length_c   1.000
_cell.angle_alpha   90.00
_cell.angle_beta   90.00
_cell.angle_gamma   90.00
#
_symmetry.space_group_name_H-M   'P 1'
#
loop_
_entity.id
_entity.type
_entity.pdbx_description
1 polymer ?
#
loop_
_entity_poly.entity_id
_entity_poly.type
_entity_poly.pdbx_seq_one_letter_code
_entity_poly.pdbx_strand_id
1 'polypeptide(L)' 'MEIKRREGEPISAFLYRFSKKIQQSGVLREVKKRRYKDRAVSRLKRRLSALHRERKRKEVQRAKKMGTM' A
#
# COMPACT_ATOMS: atom_id res chain seq x y z
N MET A 1 -13.85 -14.23 -0.17
CA MET A 1 -13.49 -13.46 1.04
C MET A 1 -14.79 -13.01 1.67
N GLU A 2 -15.26 -13.71 2.71
CA GLU A 2 -16.57 -13.45 3.29
C GLU A 2 -16.44 -12.87 4.69
N ILE A 3 -17.27 -11.87 5.01
CA ILE A 3 -17.40 -11.30 6.34
C ILE A 3 -18.88 -11.30 6.68
N LYS A 4 -19.23 -12.08 7.70
CA LYS A 4 -20.60 -12.10 8.23
C LYS A 4 -20.77 -10.98 9.25
N ARG A 5 -21.94 -10.36 9.24
CA ARG A 5 -22.34 -9.38 10.26
C ARG A 5 -22.49 -10.11 11.60
N ARG A 6 -21.98 -9.50 12.66
CA ARG A 6 -22.18 -10.02 14.02
C ARG A 6 -23.50 -9.51 14.57
N GLU A 7 -24.17 -10.31 15.40
CA GLU A 7 -25.39 -9.87 16.09
C GLU A 7 -25.10 -8.65 16.98
N GLY A 8 -25.97 -7.65 16.92
CA GLY A 8 -25.81 -6.37 17.64
C GLY A 8 -24.80 -5.38 17.03
N GLU A 9 -24.13 -5.70 15.92
CA GLU A 9 -23.13 -4.80 15.32
C GLU A 9 -23.78 -3.63 14.55
N PRO A 10 -23.37 -2.37 14.79
CA PRO A 10 -23.78 -1.25 13.97
C PRO A 10 -23.21 -1.37 12.55
N ILE A 11 -23.99 -0.97 11.56
CA ILE A 11 -23.66 -1.12 10.13
C ILE A 11 -22.31 -0.45 9.78
N SER A 12 -22.00 0.68 10.41
CA SER A 12 -20.73 1.41 10.23
C SER A 12 -19.50 0.58 10.63
N ALA A 13 -19.55 -0.14 11.75
CA ALA A 13 -18.45 -0.98 12.23
C ALA A 13 -18.21 -2.18 11.29
N PHE A 14 -19.30 -2.76 10.78
CA PHE A 14 -19.23 -3.83 9.78
C PHE A 14 -18.55 -3.36 8.48
N LEU A 15 -18.95 -2.20 7.95
CA LEU A 15 -18.36 -1.59 6.75
C LEU A 15 -16.87 -1.24 6.93
N TYR A 16 -16.48 -0.77 8.12
CA TYR A 16 -15.08 -0.51 8.44
C TYR A 16 -14.25 -1.80 8.39
N ARG A 17 -14.72 -2.88 9.02
CA ARG A 17 -14.04 -4.19 9.00
C ARG A 17 -13.93 -4.74 7.58
N PHE A 18 -14.98 -4.59 6.79
CA PHE A 18 -14.97 -4.96 5.38
C PHE A 18 -13.92 -4.21 4.58
N SER A 19 -13.91 -2.88 4.69
CA SER A 19 -12.93 -2.02 4.03
C SER A 19 -11.51 -2.37 4.45
N LYS A 20 -11.26 -2.57 5.75
CA LYS A 20 -9.95 -2.92 6.29
C LYS A 20 -9.47 -4.28 5.78
N LYS A 21 -10.34 -5.28 5.74
CA LYS A 21 -10.01 -6.62 5.23
C LYS A 21 -9.74 -6.59 3.73
N ILE A 22 -10.48 -5.80 2.94
CA ILE A 22 -10.19 -5.57 1.51
C ILE A 22 -8.83 -4.89 1.32
N GLN A 23 -8.54 -3.84 2.08
CA GLN A 23 -7.26 -3.14 1.99
C GLN A 23 -6.09 -4.06 2.35
N GLN A 24 -6.22 -4.85 3.42
CA GLN A 24 -5.22 -5.83 3.85
C GLN A 24 -5.04 -6.97 2.82
N SER A 25 -6.13 -7.40 2.16
CA SER A 25 -6.07 -8.44 1.14
C SER A 25 -5.19 -8.06 -0.06
N GLY A 26 -4.96 -6.76 -0.27
CA GLY A 26 -4.19 -6.26 -1.40
C GLY A 26 -4.83 -6.51 -2.77
N VAL A 27 -6.04 -7.09 -2.84
CA VAL A 27 -6.72 -7.47 -4.08
C VAL A 27 -6.86 -6.27 -5.02
N LEU A 28 -7.26 -5.10 -4.49
CA LEU A 28 -7.36 -3.88 -5.28
C LEU A 28 -6.01 -3.43 -5.86
N ARG A 29 -4.91 -3.61 -5.12
CA ARG A 29 -3.56 -3.28 -5.58
C ARG A 29 -3.11 -4.25 -6.67
N GLU A 30 -3.39 -5.52 -6.50
CA GLU A 30 -3.04 -6.56 -7.48
C GLU A 30 -3.81 -6.40 -8.78
N VAL A 31 -5.12 -6.15 -8.71
CA VAL A 31 -5.95 -5.89 -9.90
C VAL A 31 -5.48 -4.64 -10.64
N LYS A 32 -5.17 -3.55 -9.92
CA LYS A 32 -4.63 -2.33 -10.53
C LYS A 32 -3.27 -2.58 -11.19
N LYS A 33 -2.40 -3.37 -10.57
CA LYS A 33 -1.09 -3.74 -11.13
C LYS A 33 -1.25 -4.58 -12.41
N ARG A 34 -2.15 -5.57 -12.42
CA ARG A 34 -2.38 -6.48 -13.56
C ARG A 34 -3.20 -5.87 -14.70
N ARG A 35 -3.80 -4.69 -14.51
CA ARG A 35 -4.66 -4.04 -15.50
C ARG A 35 -3.94 -3.82 -16.84
N TYR A 36 -2.63 -3.56 -16.82
CA TYR A 36 -1.83 -3.31 -18.02
C TYR A 36 -0.63 -4.25 -18.09
N LYS A 37 -0.17 -4.53 -19.31
CA LYS A 37 1.06 -5.31 -19.53
C LYS A 37 2.28 -4.46 -19.20
N ASP A 38 3.07 -4.90 -18.24
CA ASP A 38 4.35 -4.28 -17.92
C ASP A 38 5.40 -4.56 -19.02
N ARG A 39 6.14 -3.52 -19.41
CA ARG A 39 7.33 -3.68 -20.26
C ARG A 39 8.56 -3.93 -19.39
N ALA A 40 9.53 -4.69 -19.90
CA ALA A 40 10.80 -4.89 -19.21
C ALA A 40 11.51 -3.54 -18.97
N VAL A 41 11.90 -3.28 -17.72
CA VAL A 41 12.54 -2.02 -17.32
C VAL A 41 14.04 -2.05 -17.63
N SER A 42 14.56 -1.01 -18.29
CA SER A 42 15.98 -0.90 -18.61
C SER A 42 16.87 -0.88 -17.35
N ARG A 43 18.14 -1.26 -17.50
CA ARG A 43 19.13 -1.27 -16.39
C ARG A 43 19.26 0.11 -15.73
N LEU A 44 19.27 1.19 -16.52
CA LEU A 44 19.35 2.56 -16.02
C LEU A 44 18.14 2.94 -15.16
N LYS A 45 16.92 2.64 -15.63
CA LYS A 45 15.69 2.94 -14.87
C LYS A 45 15.65 2.18 -13.54
N ARG A 46 16.12 0.94 -13.51
CA ARG A 46 16.27 0.17 -12.25
C ARG A 46 17.25 0.84 -11.28
N ARG A 47 18.40 1.32 -11.77
CA ARG A 47 19.39 2.05 -10.96
C ARG A 47 18.82 3.34 -10.37
N LEU A 48 18.15 4.17 -11.19
CA LEU A 48 17.54 5.41 -10.73
C LEU A 48 16.48 5.18 -9.65
N SER A 49 15.64 4.16 -9.81
CA SER A 49 14.65 3.76 -8.79
C SER A 49 15.31 3.33 -7.48
N ALA A 50 16.43 2.60 -7.54
CA ALA A 50 17.18 2.21 -6.35
C ALA A 50 17.77 3.43 -5.61
N LEU A 51 18.39 4.36 -6.34
CA LEU A 51 18.95 5.60 -5.77
C LEU A 51 17.85 6.47 -5.13
N HIS A 52 16.69 6.59 -5.78
CA HIS A 52 15.57 7.33 -5.23
C HIS A 52 15.08 6.73 -3.89
N ARG A 53 14.94 5.40 -3.81
CA ARG A 53 14.54 4.70 -2.58
C ARG A 53 15.54 4.93 -1.44
N GLU A 54 16.83 4.91 -1.73
CA GLU A 54 17.88 5.17 -0.75
C GLU A 54 17.81 6.63 -0.24
N ARG A 55 17.69 7.59 -1.16
CA ARG A 55 17.55 9.02 -0.81
C ARG A 55 16.35 9.27 0.08
N LYS A 56 15.18 8.72 -0.30
CA LYS A 56 13.96 8.85 0.51
C LYS A 56 14.09 8.20 1.88
N ARG A 57 14.79 7.06 1.99
CA ARG A 57 15.08 6.44 3.30
C ARG A 57 15.89 7.39 4.20
N LYS A 58 16.90 8.07 3.66
CA LYS A 58 17.70 9.07 4.40
C LYS A 58 16.87 10.29 4.80
N GLU A 59 16.04 10.80 3.90
CA GLU A 59 15.12 11.92 4.19
C GLU A 59 14.17 11.57 5.34
N VAL A 60 13.54 10.39 5.30
CA VAL A 60 12.66 9.89 6.36
C VAL A 60 13.38 9.73 7.69
N GLN A 61 14.61 9.20 7.68
CA GLN A 61 15.42 9.08 8.91
C GLN A 61 15.74 10.44 9.51
N ARG A 62 16.05 11.45 8.69
CA ARG A 62 16.28 12.82 9.16
C ARG A 62 15.00 13.43 9.73
N ALA A 63 13.87 13.31 9.03
CA ALA A 63 12.58 13.82 9.50
C ALA A 63 12.18 13.23 10.87
N LYS A 64 12.39 11.92 11.05
CA LYS A 64 12.20 11.26 12.36
C LYS A 64 13.08 11.83 13.45
N LYS A 65 14.36 12.11 13.14
CA LYS A 65 15.29 12.74 14.11
C LYS A 65 14.90 14.19 14.45
N MET A 66 14.30 14.91 13.51
CA MET A 66 13.86 16.30 13.66
C MET A 66 12.43 16.43 14.23
N GLY A 67 11.77 15.32 14.58
CA GLY A 67 10.40 15.33 15.14
C GLY A 67 9.31 15.85 14.19
N THR A 68 9.60 15.93 12.89
CA THR A 68 8.69 16.46 11.86
C THR A 68 7.85 15.38 11.19
N MET A 69 7.96 14.13 11.67
CA MET A 69 7.24 12.95 11.20
C MET A 69 6.61 12.20 12.37
#